data_AF-A0A386PTA6-F1
#
_entry.id   AF-A0A386PTA6-F1
#
_cell.length_a   1.000
_cell.length_b   1.000
_cell.length_c   1.000
_cell.angle_alpha   90.00
_cell.angle_beta   90.00
_cell.angle_gamma   90.00
#
_symmetry.space_group_name_H-M   'P 1'
#
loop_
_entity.id
_entity.type
_entity.pdbx_description
1 polymer ?
#
loop_
_entity_poly.entity_id
_entity_poly.type
_entity_poly.pdbx_seq_one_letter_code
_entity_poly.pdbx_strand_id
1 'polypeptide(L)'
;MYMLLLVVLGAIFLFTTFMVKPKRRIHRRLVSLGLLLVVVGGSGIYESYQNNGQVTGDNPRQSEKTTTSASSDLANLNYQNNQEIEVNNNTPTFTKAELNVSDGPWQRFADLDNLNRAIQADALLSKSLMPTAKREPLYVNPTGWHNKRIKGGWLYNRSHLIGYQLTGQNNNPKNLMTGTRSLNSPEMLKHENDIAYYLKQNPNNYIRYRVKPIYRGNELVARGVQMMAESLTNNGQPDNGVSFNVYIFNVEKGVKINYSDGTSLVNNNY
;
A
#
# COMPACT_ATOMS: atom_id res chain seq x y z
N MET A 1 -86.97 23.17 32.28
CA MET A 1 -87.23 22.67 33.65
C MET A 1 -85.89 22.70 34.38
N TYR A 2 -85.72 23.69 35.28
CA TYR A 2 -84.55 24.04 36.15
C TYR A 2 -83.22 24.39 35.42
N MET A 3 -82.71 25.64 35.34
CA MET A 3 -82.16 26.59 36.37
C MET A 3 -81.17 25.91 37.35
N LEU A 4 -80.02 26.44 37.77
CA LEU A 4 -79.19 27.64 37.54
C LEU A 4 -77.97 27.50 38.51
N LEU A 5 -76.74 27.94 38.17
CA LEU A 5 -75.70 28.58 39.04
C LEU A 5 -74.40 28.71 38.18
N LEU A 6 -73.90 29.88 37.72
CA LEU A 6 -73.27 31.06 38.41
C LEU A 6 -72.11 30.64 39.34
N VAL A 7 -70.86 31.13 39.24
CA VAL A 7 -70.36 32.53 39.24
C VAL A 7 -68.90 32.65 38.71
N VAL A 8 -68.66 33.55 37.72
CA VAL A 8 -67.69 34.71 37.60
C VAL A 8 -66.32 34.65 38.36
N LEU A 9 -65.11 34.94 37.82
CA LEU A 9 -64.48 36.18 37.29
C LEU A 9 -63.09 35.78 36.70
N GLY A 10 -62.66 36.23 35.51
CA GLY A 10 -61.95 37.50 35.28
C GLY A 10 -60.44 37.26 35.03
N ALA A 11 -60.00 37.11 33.77
CA ALA A 11 -59.20 38.08 32.99
C ALA A 11 -57.71 38.17 33.45
N ILE A 12 -56.66 37.93 32.64
CA ILE A 12 -56.18 38.72 31.48
C ILE A 12 -54.98 38.01 30.79
N PHE A 13 -55.04 37.94 29.45
CA PHE A 13 -54.02 37.97 28.36
C PHE A 13 -52.80 37.01 28.35
N LEU A 14 -52.72 36.07 27.39
CA LEU A 14 -52.37 36.15 25.94
C LEU A 14 -50.84 36.05 25.70
N PHE A 15 -50.39 34.95 25.11
CA PHE A 15 -49.62 34.99 23.86
C PHE A 15 -49.59 33.62 23.18
N THR A 16 -49.63 33.69 21.87
CA THR A 16 -49.78 32.66 20.85
C THR A 16 -48.63 31.66 20.83
N THR A 17 -48.90 30.41 20.43
CA THR A 17 -48.37 29.76 19.20
C THR A 17 -48.53 28.24 19.24
N PHE A 18 -48.92 27.71 18.09
CA PHE A 18 -49.02 26.30 17.73
C PHE A 18 -47.80 25.47 18.14
N MET A 19 -48.00 24.47 19.02
CA MET A 19 -47.08 23.34 19.14
C MET A 19 -47.41 22.29 18.07
N VAL A 20 -46.75 22.39 16.92
CA VAL A 20 -46.55 21.25 16.00
C VAL A 20 -45.12 20.76 16.17
N LYS A 21 -44.98 19.49 16.55
CA LYS A 21 -43.70 18.80 16.77
C LYS A 21 -42.74 18.95 15.57
N PRO A 22 -41.43 19.20 15.77
CA PRO A 22 -40.49 19.35 14.66
C PRO A 22 -40.13 18.00 14.01
N LYS A 23 -40.32 17.92 12.68
CA LYS A 23 -39.77 16.90 11.77
C LYS A 23 -38.23 16.92 11.82
N ARG A 24 -37.60 15.82 12.26
CA ARG A 24 -36.15 15.59 12.04
C ARG A 24 -35.91 15.24 10.57
N ARG A 25 -35.20 16.12 9.85
CA ARG A 25 -34.73 15.90 8.47
C ARG A 25 -33.63 14.81 8.47
N ILE A 26 -33.95 13.64 7.94
CA ILE A 26 -32.97 12.60 7.63
C ILE A 26 -32.22 13.03 6.36
N HIS A 27 -30.96 13.45 6.49
CA HIS A 27 -30.07 13.58 5.33
C HIS A 27 -29.56 12.19 4.97
N ARG A 28 -30.11 11.59 3.91
CA ARG A 28 -29.50 10.44 3.23
C ARG A 28 -28.21 10.92 2.56
N ARG A 29 -27.05 10.56 3.12
CA ARG A 29 -25.79 10.65 2.36
C ARG A 29 -25.72 9.46 1.43
N LEU A 30 -25.72 9.73 0.13
CA LEU A 30 -25.42 8.78 -0.93
C LEU A 30 -24.01 8.23 -0.69
N VAL A 31 -23.91 6.94 -0.38
CA VAL A 31 -22.64 6.21 -0.42
C VAL A 31 -22.47 5.76 -1.87
N SER A 32 -21.55 6.40 -2.59
CA SER A 32 -21.17 6.01 -3.93
C SER A 32 -20.53 4.62 -3.87
N LEU A 33 -21.25 3.61 -4.35
CA LEU A 33 -20.70 2.29 -4.66
C LEU A 33 -19.65 2.45 -5.77
N GLY A 34 -18.39 2.20 -5.44
CA GLY A 34 -17.33 1.94 -6.40
C GLY A 34 -16.90 0.48 -6.27
N LEU A 35 -17.79 -0.46 -6.62
CA LEU A 35 -17.48 -1.87 -6.76
C LEU A 35 -17.19 -2.11 -8.24
N LEU A 36 -15.93 -2.27 -8.63
CA LEU A 36 -15.59 -2.77 -9.97
C LEU A 36 -15.14 -4.23 -9.83
N LEU A 37 -16.08 -5.13 -10.10
CA LEU A 37 -15.80 -6.51 -10.49
C LEU A 37 -15.46 -6.49 -11.97
N VAL A 38 -14.25 -6.92 -12.32
CA VAL A 38 -13.97 -7.39 -13.69
C VAL A 38 -13.57 -8.85 -13.57
N VAL A 39 -14.56 -9.72 -13.77
CA VAL A 39 -14.36 -11.09 -14.20
C VAL A 39 -14.68 -11.09 -15.69
N VAL A 40 -13.66 -11.16 -16.54
CA VAL A 40 -13.76 -11.73 -17.89
C VAL A 40 -12.42 -12.40 -18.17
N GLY A 41 -12.46 -13.72 -18.39
CA GLY A 41 -11.34 -14.47 -18.94
C GLY A 41 -11.28 -14.36 -20.46
N GLY A 42 -10.12 -14.68 -21.02
CA GLY A 42 -10.00 -15.10 -22.42
C GLY A 42 -9.33 -14.10 -23.37
N SER A 43 -8.13 -14.51 -23.81
CA SER A 43 -7.56 -14.37 -25.17
C SER A 43 -7.49 -12.99 -25.84
N GLY A 44 -6.25 -12.52 -26.02
CA GLY A 44 -5.74 -12.16 -27.34
C GLY A 44 -5.99 -10.74 -27.87
N ILE A 45 -4.94 -10.25 -28.55
CA ILE A 45 -4.90 -9.12 -29.48
C ILE A 45 -4.72 -7.74 -28.83
N TYR A 46 -3.45 -7.34 -28.73
CA TYR A 46 -3.06 -5.93 -28.78
C TYR A 46 -2.75 -5.61 -30.25
N GLU A 47 -3.60 -4.79 -30.87
CA GLU A 47 -3.40 -4.33 -32.24
C GLU A 47 -2.65 -3.00 -32.27
N SER A 48 -1.83 -2.89 -33.32
CA SER A 48 -0.86 -1.87 -33.65
C SER A 48 -1.49 -0.51 -33.96
N TYR A 49 -0.85 0.58 -33.50
CA TYR A 49 -0.97 1.89 -34.13
C TYR A 49 0.37 2.25 -34.78
N GLN A 50 0.43 2.05 -36.10
CA GLN A 50 1.38 2.70 -36.99
C GLN A 50 0.78 4.05 -37.42
N ASN A 51 1.53 5.13 -37.27
CA ASN A 51 1.49 6.17 -38.29
C ASN A 51 2.86 6.82 -38.49
N ASN A 52 3.10 7.10 -39.76
CA ASN A 52 4.38 7.19 -40.44
C ASN A 52 4.97 8.61 -40.35
N GLY A 53 6.26 8.71 -40.07
CA GLY A 53 7.03 9.94 -40.12
C GLY A 53 8.52 9.64 -40.18
N GLN A 54 9.04 9.41 -41.40
CA GLN A 54 10.48 9.30 -41.66
C GLN A 54 11.14 10.68 -41.52
N VAL A 55 12.10 10.84 -40.60
CA VAL A 55 13.37 11.56 -40.83
C VAL A 55 14.46 10.99 -39.89
N THR A 56 15.48 10.41 -40.55
CA THR A 56 16.89 10.15 -40.22
C THR A 56 17.44 10.23 -38.77
N GLY A 57 18.10 9.13 -38.36
CA GLY A 57 19.43 9.12 -37.74
C GLY A 57 19.59 9.69 -36.33
N ASP A 58 19.47 8.84 -35.31
CA ASP A 58 20.50 8.67 -34.26
C ASP A 58 20.09 7.58 -33.26
N ASN A 59 21.07 6.78 -32.84
CA ASN A 59 20.98 5.66 -31.92
C ASN A 59 20.25 6.03 -30.59
N PRO A 60 19.19 5.32 -30.17
CA PRO A 60 18.66 5.51 -28.82
C PRO A 60 19.58 4.84 -27.80
N ARG A 61 20.25 5.69 -27.03
CA ARG A 61 21.05 5.37 -25.85
C ARG A 61 20.32 4.35 -24.96
N GLN A 62 20.98 3.22 -24.71
CA GLN A 62 20.64 2.33 -23.59
C GLN A 62 20.58 3.17 -22.31
N SER A 63 19.44 3.11 -21.63
CA SER A 63 19.32 3.57 -20.25
C SER A 63 20.27 2.71 -19.42
N GLU A 64 21.34 3.31 -18.90
CA GLU A 64 22.31 2.63 -18.04
C GLU A 64 21.61 2.15 -16.76
N LYS A 65 21.37 0.83 -16.68
CA LYS A 65 20.94 0.17 -15.44
C LYS A 65 22.02 0.37 -14.39
N THR A 66 21.75 1.24 -13.41
CA THR A 66 22.63 1.43 -12.25
C THR A 66 22.62 0.15 -11.40
N THR A 67 23.66 -0.66 -11.56
CA THR A 67 23.87 -1.88 -10.79
C THR A 67 24.67 -1.53 -9.54
N THR A 68 24.06 -1.69 -8.35
CA THR A 68 24.78 -1.50 -7.08
C THR A 68 25.14 -2.85 -6.49
N SER A 69 26.45 -3.11 -6.37
CA SER A 69 27.01 -4.32 -5.79
C SER A 69 26.80 -4.37 -4.27
N ALA A 70 26.22 -5.48 -3.79
CA ALA A 70 26.12 -5.94 -2.40
C ALA A 70 25.39 -5.02 -1.38
N SER A 71 24.71 -5.64 -0.41
CA SER A 71 23.77 -5.05 0.56
C SER A 71 24.32 -4.02 1.56
N SER A 72 25.51 -3.46 1.35
CA SER A 72 26.12 -2.42 2.19
C SER A 72 26.13 -1.13 1.38
N ASP A 73 25.28 -0.14 1.55
CA ASP A 73 24.50 0.31 2.69
C ASP A 73 23.31 1.07 2.07
N LEU A 74 22.17 0.39 1.89
CA LEU A 74 20.99 1.00 1.25
C LEU A 74 20.56 2.29 1.95
N ALA A 75 20.88 2.44 3.25
CA ALA A 75 20.59 3.65 3.99
C ALA A 75 21.40 4.85 3.46
N ASN A 76 22.60 4.66 2.90
CA ASN A 76 23.41 5.78 2.37
C ASN A 76 22.98 6.27 0.98
N LEU A 77 22.11 5.54 0.28
CA LEU A 77 21.68 5.90 -1.06
C LEU A 77 20.73 7.10 -1.06
N ASN A 78 20.99 8.08 -1.92
CA ASN A 78 20.07 9.17 -2.22
C ASN A 78 19.37 8.92 -3.55
N TYR A 79 18.12 9.34 -3.68
CA TYR A 79 17.35 9.24 -4.92
C TYR A 79 18.01 10.05 -6.05
N GLN A 80 18.18 9.43 -7.22
CA GLN A 80 18.82 10.00 -8.42
C GLN A 80 17.91 9.95 -9.66
N ASN A 81 16.60 10.16 -9.49
CA ASN A 81 15.56 10.12 -10.55
C ASN A 81 15.01 8.74 -10.94
N ASN A 82 15.62 7.65 -10.50
CA ASN A 82 15.04 6.31 -10.61
C ASN A 82 14.50 5.86 -9.25
N GLN A 83 13.20 5.59 -9.16
CA GLN A 83 12.55 5.28 -7.89
C GLN A 83 12.82 3.84 -7.43
N GLU A 84 13.17 2.95 -8.36
CA GLU A 84 13.51 1.57 -8.06
C GLU A 84 14.86 1.22 -8.65
N ILE A 85 15.72 0.56 -7.87
CA ILE A 85 16.99 0.03 -8.34
C ILE A 85 17.10 -1.46 -8.07
N GLU A 86 17.82 -2.16 -8.94
CA GLU A 86 18.20 -3.55 -8.72
C GLU A 86 19.32 -3.62 -7.66
N VAL A 87 19.19 -4.56 -6.74
CA VAL A 87 20.16 -4.84 -5.68
C VAL A 87 20.75 -6.21 -5.95
N ASN A 88 22.08 -6.36 -5.83
CA ASN A 88 22.74 -7.65 -6.05
C ASN A 88 22.38 -8.26 -7.42
N ASN A 89 22.44 -7.44 -8.48
CA ASN A 89 22.07 -7.84 -9.85
C ASN A 89 20.67 -8.47 -9.93
N ASN A 90 19.72 -7.87 -9.20
CA ASN A 90 18.35 -8.35 -9.05
C ASN A 90 18.23 -9.79 -8.49
N THR A 91 19.27 -10.31 -7.85
CA THR A 91 19.31 -11.69 -7.34
C THR A 91 19.06 -11.71 -5.84
N PRO A 92 18.06 -12.46 -5.34
CA PRO A 92 17.82 -12.65 -3.91
C PRO A 92 19.02 -13.29 -3.20
N THR A 93 19.21 -12.97 -1.92
CA THR A 93 20.32 -13.49 -1.10
C THR A 93 19.87 -14.45 -0.01
N PHE A 94 18.75 -15.15 -0.21
CA PHE A 94 18.24 -16.14 0.75
C PHE A 94 19.21 -17.30 0.93
N THR A 95 19.42 -17.72 2.18
CA THR A 95 20.18 -18.93 2.49
C THR A 95 19.37 -20.18 2.15
N LYS A 96 20.05 -21.32 1.97
CA LYS A 96 19.38 -22.62 1.75
C LYS A 96 18.38 -22.96 2.86
N ALA A 97 18.68 -22.60 4.11
CA ALA A 97 17.79 -22.81 5.23
C ALA A 97 16.51 -21.97 5.13
N GLU A 98 16.60 -20.74 4.61
CA GLU A 98 15.44 -19.86 4.39
C GLU A 98 14.56 -20.29 3.22
N LEU A 99 15.07 -21.14 2.31
CA LEU A 99 14.30 -21.72 1.20
C LEU A 99 13.61 -23.04 1.58
N ASN A 100 13.72 -23.47 2.84
CA ASN A 100 13.04 -24.67 3.32
C ASN A 100 11.52 -24.48 3.31
N VAL A 101 10.80 -25.46 2.77
CA VAL A 101 9.32 -25.48 2.68
C VAL A 101 8.65 -26.57 3.51
N SER A 102 9.41 -27.38 4.28
CA SER A 102 8.88 -28.54 5.01
C SER A 102 7.88 -28.16 6.10
N ASP A 103 8.01 -26.96 6.65
CA ASP A 103 7.12 -26.44 7.70
C ASP A 103 5.83 -25.81 7.13
N GLY A 104 5.67 -25.83 5.80
CA GLY A 104 4.54 -25.23 5.10
C GLY A 104 4.56 -23.69 5.10
N PRO A 105 3.49 -23.05 4.59
CA PRO A 105 3.42 -21.61 4.44
C PRO A 105 3.44 -20.89 5.80
N TRP A 106 4.15 -19.78 5.88
CA TRP A 106 4.22 -18.97 7.10
C TRP A 106 4.41 -17.48 6.79
N GLN A 107 4.09 -16.65 7.77
CA GLN A 107 4.36 -15.21 7.77
C GLN A 107 4.88 -14.79 9.15
N ARG A 108 5.90 -13.94 9.18
CA ARG A 108 6.53 -13.43 10.38
C ARG A 108 6.83 -11.94 10.22
N PHE A 109 6.38 -11.16 11.19
CA PHE A 109 6.69 -9.74 11.28
C PHE A 109 7.56 -9.54 12.51
N ALA A 110 8.73 -8.97 12.32
CA ALA A 110 9.60 -8.63 13.42
C ALA A 110 8.92 -7.63 14.36
N ASP A 111 9.29 -7.67 15.63
CA ASP A 111 8.82 -6.68 16.59
C ASP A 111 9.19 -5.27 16.14
N LEU A 112 8.36 -4.31 16.53
CA LEU A 112 8.71 -2.91 16.31
C LEU A 112 10.02 -2.61 17.05
N ASP A 113 10.85 -1.74 16.48
CA ASP A 113 12.06 -1.32 17.17
C ASP A 113 11.77 -0.34 18.32
N ASN A 114 12.81 0.15 18.97
CA ASN A 114 12.71 1.11 20.09
C ASN A 114 12.09 2.47 19.71
N LEU A 115 11.91 2.76 18.43
CA LEU A 115 11.20 3.95 17.92
C LEU A 115 9.79 3.60 17.43
N ASN A 116 9.31 2.38 17.69
CA ASN A 116 8.05 1.81 17.23
C ASN A 116 7.95 1.65 15.70
N ARG A 117 9.08 1.54 15.00
CA ARG A 117 9.11 1.41 13.53
C ARG A 117 8.95 -0.05 13.11
N ALA A 118 8.26 -0.29 12.01
CA ALA A 118 8.23 -1.61 11.36
C ALA A 118 9.58 -1.89 10.69
N ILE A 119 10.19 -3.06 10.95
CA ILE A 119 11.59 -3.32 10.55
C ILE A 119 11.75 -4.39 9.47
N GLN A 120 11.17 -5.57 9.60
CA GLN A 120 11.29 -6.64 8.60
C GLN A 120 10.05 -7.54 8.64
N ALA A 121 9.54 -7.84 7.46
CA ALA A 121 8.50 -8.83 7.25
C ALA A 121 9.07 -9.95 6.37
N ASP A 122 8.86 -11.18 6.81
CA ASP A 122 9.25 -12.39 6.11
C ASP A 122 8.03 -13.28 5.92
N ALA A 123 7.97 -13.97 4.79
CA ALA A 123 7.00 -15.01 4.57
C ALA A 123 7.57 -16.11 3.67
N LEU A 124 7.04 -17.31 3.86
CA LEU A 124 6.96 -18.33 2.82
C LEU A 124 5.52 -18.32 2.33
N LEU A 125 5.28 -17.54 1.28
CA LEU A 125 3.96 -17.32 0.73
C LEU A 125 3.49 -18.54 -0.03
N SER A 126 2.19 -18.81 0.01
CA SER A 126 1.52 -19.80 -0.81
C SER A 126 0.11 -19.32 -1.13
N LYS A 127 -0.59 -20.03 -2.02
CA LYS A 127 -2.00 -19.75 -2.31
C LYS A 127 -2.90 -19.84 -1.07
N SER A 128 -2.57 -20.68 -0.08
CA SER A 128 -3.39 -20.88 1.12
C SER A 128 -3.33 -19.70 2.12
N LEU A 129 -2.32 -18.83 2.04
CA LEU A 129 -2.26 -17.60 2.85
C LEU A 129 -3.08 -16.45 2.27
N MET A 130 -3.46 -16.52 0.99
CA MET A 130 -4.19 -15.45 0.32
C MET A 130 -5.63 -15.35 0.88
N PRO A 131 -6.08 -14.18 1.35
CA PRO A 131 -7.40 -14.04 1.95
C PRO A 131 -8.51 -14.10 0.89
N THR A 132 -9.65 -14.67 1.29
CA THR A 132 -10.93 -14.56 0.56
C THR A 132 -11.81 -13.43 1.11
N ALA A 133 -11.58 -13.04 2.37
CA ALA A 133 -12.31 -11.97 3.03
C ALA A 133 -12.04 -10.61 2.38
N LYS A 134 -13.06 -9.75 2.38
CA LYS A 134 -12.90 -8.36 1.97
C LYS A 134 -11.96 -7.63 2.93
N ARG A 135 -11.08 -6.79 2.38
CA ARG A 135 -10.18 -5.95 3.16
C ARG A 135 -10.97 -4.88 3.92
N GLU A 136 -10.70 -4.74 5.22
CA GLU A 136 -11.25 -3.67 6.04
C GLU A 136 -10.45 -2.36 5.90
N PRO A 137 -11.03 -1.19 6.23
CA PRO A 137 -10.31 0.07 6.25
C PRO A 137 -9.08 0.05 7.17
N LEU A 138 -8.02 0.76 6.75
CA LEU A 138 -6.82 0.94 7.57
C LEU A 138 -6.94 2.16 8.49
N TYR A 139 -6.60 1.98 9.77
CA TYR A 139 -6.68 3.03 10.80
C TYR A 139 -5.39 3.17 11.63
N VAL A 140 -4.50 2.18 11.63
CA VAL A 140 -3.21 2.29 12.34
C VAL A 140 -2.31 3.29 11.61
N ASN A 141 -1.83 4.31 12.33
CA ASN A 141 -0.86 5.27 11.81
C ASN A 141 0.55 4.82 12.21
N PRO A 142 1.43 4.53 11.24
CA PRO A 142 2.83 4.23 11.52
C PRO A 142 3.59 5.44 12.04
N THR A 143 4.87 5.22 12.38
CA THR A 143 5.80 6.30 12.75
C THR A 143 5.90 7.37 11.66
N GLY A 144 6.07 8.62 12.06
CA GLY A 144 6.21 9.75 11.14
C GLY A 144 4.94 10.09 10.34
N TRP A 145 3.75 9.72 10.81
CA TRP A 145 2.51 9.96 10.08
C TRP A 145 2.07 11.44 10.11
N HIS A 146 2.58 12.24 9.18
CA HIS A 146 2.18 13.64 8.97
C HIS A 146 1.64 13.83 7.54
N ASN A 147 0.43 13.34 7.30
CA ASN A 147 -0.14 13.28 5.96
C ASN A 147 -0.62 14.66 5.44
N LYS A 148 -0.47 14.89 4.14
CA LYS A 148 -0.85 16.12 3.44
C LYS A 148 -1.52 15.78 2.11
N ARG A 149 -2.47 16.60 1.66
CA ARG A 149 -3.04 16.48 0.31
C ARG A 149 -2.08 17.03 -0.73
N ILE A 150 -1.91 16.30 -1.81
CA ILE A 150 -1.16 16.66 -3.02
C ILE A 150 -2.08 16.48 -4.24
N LYS A 151 -1.62 16.91 -5.42
CA LYS A 151 -2.31 16.58 -6.68
C LYS A 151 -2.39 15.05 -6.80
N GLY A 152 -3.60 14.50 -6.91
CA GLY A 152 -3.82 13.06 -6.98
C GLY A 152 -4.16 12.36 -5.66
N GLY A 153 -4.25 13.07 -4.53
CA GLY A 153 -4.81 12.53 -3.28
C GLY A 153 -3.99 12.85 -2.02
N TRP A 154 -3.89 11.88 -1.12
CA TRP A 154 -3.04 11.95 0.06
C TRP A 154 -1.62 11.51 -0.28
N LEU A 155 -0.61 12.21 0.27
CA LEU A 155 0.80 11.91 0.09
C LEU A 155 1.16 10.53 0.62
N TYR A 156 0.82 10.26 1.88
CA TYR A 156 1.18 8.99 2.52
C TYR A 156 0.03 8.00 2.46
N ASN A 157 0.40 6.76 2.19
CA ASN A 157 -0.38 5.57 2.44
C ASN A 157 0.14 4.87 3.69
N ARG A 158 -0.76 4.13 4.34
CA ARG A 158 -0.38 3.11 5.32
C ARG A 158 0.10 1.90 4.52
N SER A 159 1.36 1.96 4.09
CA SER A 159 1.94 0.99 3.17
C SER A 159 2.20 -0.31 3.90
N HIS A 160 1.66 -1.40 3.35
CA HIS A 160 1.95 -2.73 3.85
C HIS A 160 3.38 -3.14 3.49
N LEU A 161 4.08 -3.83 4.39
CA LEU A 161 5.35 -4.49 4.02
C LEU A 161 5.04 -5.72 3.17
N ILE A 162 4.10 -6.56 3.62
CA ILE A 162 3.52 -7.65 2.82
C ILE A 162 2.04 -7.32 2.60
N GLY A 163 1.66 -7.05 1.34
CA GLY A 163 0.32 -6.66 0.96
C GLY A 163 -0.79 -7.62 1.41
N TYR A 164 -1.95 -7.06 1.77
CA TYR A 164 -3.13 -7.81 2.22
C TYR A 164 -3.47 -8.99 1.31
N GLN A 165 -3.34 -8.85 -0.01
CA GLN A 165 -3.68 -9.91 -0.98
C GLN A 165 -2.84 -11.19 -0.82
N LEU A 166 -1.69 -11.11 -0.15
CA LEU A 166 -0.75 -12.21 0.01
C LEU A 166 -0.95 -12.94 1.35
N THR A 167 -1.39 -12.25 2.40
CA THR A 167 -1.39 -12.80 3.77
C THR A 167 -2.60 -12.47 4.64
N GLY A 168 -3.51 -11.61 4.16
CA GLY A 168 -4.68 -11.16 4.92
C GLY A 168 -4.38 -10.17 6.05
N GLN A 169 -3.11 -9.80 6.27
CA GLN A 169 -2.74 -8.87 7.33
C GLN A 169 -3.24 -7.47 6.99
N ASN A 170 -4.09 -6.92 7.85
CA ASN A 170 -4.72 -5.63 7.60
C ASN A 170 -4.14 -4.51 8.50
N ASN A 171 -4.60 -4.37 9.75
CA ASN A 171 -4.14 -3.32 10.68
C ASN A 171 -3.04 -3.81 11.63
N ASN A 172 -2.11 -4.64 11.16
CA ASN A 172 -0.96 -5.09 11.96
C ASN A 172 0.11 -3.97 11.99
N PRO A 173 0.41 -3.34 13.14
CA PRO A 173 1.39 -2.26 13.22
C PRO A 173 2.81 -2.70 12.79
N LYS A 174 3.16 -3.98 12.94
CA LYS A 174 4.45 -4.55 12.49
C LYS A 174 4.53 -4.72 10.97
N ASN A 175 3.41 -4.59 10.26
CA ASN A 175 3.30 -4.72 8.81
C ASN A 175 2.93 -3.40 8.12
N LEU A 176 2.96 -2.26 8.82
CA LEU A 176 2.58 -0.96 8.25
C LEU A 176 3.69 0.07 8.46
N MET A 177 4.06 0.75 7.39
CA MET A 177 4.97 1.91 7.43
C MET A 177 4.37 3.13 6.73
N THR A 178 4.87 4.32 7.05
CA THR A 178 4.55 5.54 6.32
C THR A 178 5.27 5.51 4.97
N GLY A 179 4.55 5.16 3.91
CA GLY A 179 5.07 5.14 2.54
C GLY A 179 4.36 6.16 1.66
N THR A 180 5.08 6.74 0.69
CA THR A 180 4.48 7.63 -0.31
C THR A 180 3.50 6.88 -1.21
N ARG A 181 2.68 7.66 -1.91
CA ARG A 181 1.73 7.10 -2.86
C ARG A 181 2.46 6.35 -3.97
N SER A 182 3.50 6.93 -4.56
CA SER A 182 4.26 6.29 -5.63
C SER A 182 5.01 5.05 -5.17
N LEU A 183 5.63 5.05 -3.97
CA LEU A 183 6.26 3.85 -3.42
C LEU A 183 5.24 2.72 -3.25
N ASN A 184 4.07 3.03 -2.67
CA ASN A 184 3.03 2.02 -2.50
C ASN A 184 2.47 1.53 -3.84
N SER A 185 2.24 2.45 -4.78
CA SER A 185 1.70 2.17 -6.11
C SER A 185 2.12 3.25 -7.10
N PRO A 186 2.78 2.88 -8.22
CA PRO A 186 2.86 1.52 -8.76
C PRO A 186 4.02 0.66 -8.22
N GLU A 187 5.00 1.22 -7.51
CA GLU A 187 6.31 0.57 -7.35
C GLU A 187 6.26 -0.75 -6.59
N MET A 188 5.78 -0.80 -5.33
CA MET A 188 5.63 -2.08 -4.63
C MET A 188 4.56 -2.97 -5.26
N LEU A 189 3.43 -2.36 -5.68
CA LEU A 189 2.25 -3.09 -6.15
C LEU A 189 2.53 -3.97 -7.38
N LYS A 190 3.41 -3.55 -8.30
CA LYS A 190 3.74 -4.36 -9.49
C LYS A 190 4.35 -5.71 -9.10
N HIS A 191 5.34 -5.71 -8.19
CA HIS A 191 5.97 -6.93 -7.68
C HIS A 191 5.00 -7.79 -6.88
N GLU A 192 4.16 -7.17 -6.05
CA GLU A 192 3.13 -7.89 -5.30
C GLU A 192 2.10 -8.57 -6.23
N ASN A 193 1.78 -7.95 -7.36
CA ASN A 193 0.90 -8.53 -8.36
C ASN A 193 1.54 -9.71 -9.09
N ASP A 194 2.84 -9.65 -9.42
CA ASP A 194 3.57 -10.76 -10.03
C ASP A 194 3.62 -11.97 -9.08
N ILE A 195 3.92 -11.74 -7.80
CA ILE A 195 3.87 -12.75 -6.74
C ILE A 195 2.46 -13.35 -6.64
N ALA A 196 1.43 -12.51 -6.56
CA ALA A 196 0.04 -12.96 -6.43
C ALA A 196 -0.43 -13.75 -7.66
N TYR A 197 0.02 -13.35 -8.86
CA TYR A 197 -0.27 -14.05 -10.10
C TYR A 197 0.39 -15.43 -10.10
N TYR A 198 1.69 -15.50 -9.80
CA TYR A 198 2.42 -16.77 -9.73
C TYR A 198 1.75 -17.76 -8.77
N LEU A 199 1.41 -17.34 -7.55
CA LEU A 199 0.77 -18.21 -6.55
C LEU A 199 -0.64 -18.67 -6.96
N LYS A 200 -1.36 -17.88 -7.77
CA LYS A 200 -2.67 -18.29 -8.31
C LYS A 200 -2.52 -19.34 -9.42
N GLN A 201 -1.48 -19.26 -10.24
CA GLN A 201 -1.21 -20.23 -11.30
C GLN A 201 -0.59 -21.52 -10.75
N ASN A 202 0.16 -21.42 -9.65
CA ASN A 202 0.88 -22.54 -9.04
C ASN A 202 0.43 -22.74 -7.58
N PRO A 203 -0.78 -23.28 -7.35
CA PRO A 203 -1.40 -23.29 -6.01
C PRO A 203 -0.64 -24.12 -4.96
N ASN A 204 0.23 -25.03 -5.39
CA ASN A 204 1.04 -25.89 -4.52
C ASN A 204 2.49 -25.37 -4.35
N ASN A 205 2.86 -24.31 -5.05
CA ASN A 205 4.21 -23.72 -4.98
C ASN A 205 4.26 -22.63 -3.91
N TYR A 206 5.48 -22.18 -3.65
CA TYR A 206 5.78 -21.18 -2.65
C TYR A 206 6.52 -19.98 -3.25
N ILE A 207 6.48 -18.85 -2.56
CA ILE A 207 7.42 -17.74 -2.77
C ILE A 207 8.05 -17.41 -1.43
N ARG A 208 9.38 -17.54 -1.33
CA ARG A 208 10.12 -16.97 -0.21
C ARG A 208 10.21 -15.46 -0.40
N TYR A 209 9.59 -14.70 0.51
CA TYR A 209 9.42 -13.25 0.36
C TYR A 209 9.90 -12.48 1.59
N ARG A 210 10.66 -11.41 1.38
CA ARG A 210 11.15 -10.51 2.44
C ARG A 210 10.98 -9.06 2.02
N VAL A 211 10.43 -8.25 2.92
CA VAL A 211 10.36 -6.79 2.77
C VAL A 211 10.95 -6.12 4.00
N LYS A 212 11.92 -5.23 3.77
CA LYS A 212 12.67 -4.55 4.82
C LYS A 212 12.70 -3.05 4.57
N PRO A 213 11.95 -2.24 5.34
CA PRO A 213 12.14 -0.81 5.41
C PRO A 213 13.58 -0.43 5.78
N ILE A 214 14.12 0.59 5.12
CA ILE A 214 15.47 1.08 5.34
C ILE A 214 15.39 2.49 5.94
N TYR A 215 15.91 2.67 7.15
CA TYR A 215 15.94 3.95 7.88
C TYR A 215 17.38 4.45 8.01
N ARG A 216 17.61 5.78 8.08
CA ARG A 216 18.89 6.34 8.55
C ARG A 216 18.78 6.72 10.02
N GLY A 217 19.64 6.14 10.86
CA GLY A 217 19.65 6.44 12.30
C GLY A 217 18.27 6.39 12.93
N ASN A 218 17.86 7.51 13.53
CA ASN A 218 16.60 7.64 14.27
C ASN A 218 15.43 8.20 13.43
N GLU A 219 15.52 8.17 12.10
CA GLU A 219 14.42 8.62 11.23
C GLU A 219 13.15 7.81 11.47
N LEU A 220 12.01 8.50 11.55
CA LEU A 220 10.70 7.86 11.75
C LEU A 220 10.05 7.40 10.44
N VAL A 221 10.50 7.92 9.29
CA VAL A 221 10.06 7.51 7.96
C VAL A 221 11.22 6.81 7.24
N ALA A 222 10.94 5.64 6.67
CA ALA A 222 11.95 4.90 5.91
C ALA A 222 12.35 5.66 4.65
N ARG A 223 13.63 5.59 4.27
CA ARG A 223 14.16 6.10 3.00
C ARG A 223 13.70 5.28 1.80
N GLY A 224 13.27 4.05 2.03
CA GLY A 224 12.80 3.12 1.03
C GLY A 224 12.52 1.75 1.62
N VAL A 225 12.21 0.79 0.75
CA VAL A 225 12.06 -0.62 1.11
C VAL A 225 12.94 -1.48 0.22
N GLN A 226 13.64 -2.44 0.80
CA GLN A 226 14.21 -3.55 0.05
C GLN A 226 13.16 -4.67 -0.04
N MET A 227 12.93 -5.19 -1.22
CA MET A 227 12.03 -6.32 -1.47
C MET A 227 12.82 -7.44 -2.15
N MET A 228 12.70 -8.66 -1.63
CA MET A 228 13.28 -9.86 -2.22
C MET A 228 12.23 -10.96 -2.34
N ALA A 229 12.17 -11.62 -3.49
CA ALA A 229 11.32 -12.77 -3.72
C ALA A 229 12.07 -13.86 -4.49
N GLU A 230 11.83 -15.12 -4.13
CA GLU A 230 12.30 -16.30 -4.87
C GLU A 230 11.17 -17.33 -4.89
N SER A 231 10.75 -17.75 -6.09
CA SER A 231 9.72 -18.78 -6.27
C SER A 231 10.31 -20.18 -6.13
N LEU A 232 9.57 -21.04 -5.46
CA LEU A 232 9.96 -22.40 -5.13
C LEU A 232 8.86 -23.37 -5.54
N THR A 233 9.23 -24.47 -6.16
CA THR A 233 8.36 -25.63 -6.36
C THR A 233 7.83 -26.17 -5.02
N ASN A 234 6.83 -27.06 -5.08
CA ASN A 234 6.29 -27.74 -3.90
C ASN A 234 7.33 -28.54 -3.08
N ASN A 235 8.46 -28.92 -3.67
CA ASN A 235 9.58 -29.60 -3.02
C ASN A 235 10.75 -28.66 -2.67
N GLY A 236 10.54 -27.34 -2.72
CA GLY A 236 11.49 -26.34 -2.23
C GLY A 236 12.66 -26.06 -3.17
N GLN A 237 12.55 -26.36 -4.47
CA GLN A 237 13.56 -26.02 -5.46
C GLN A 237 13.22 -24.68 -6.14
N PRO A 238 14.18 -23.76 -6.29
CA PRO A 238 14.01 -22.59 -7.14
C PRO A 238 13.55 -22.97 -8.55
N ASP A 239 12.51 -22.31 -9.05
CA ASP A 239 11.97 -22.54 -10.41
C ASP A 239 12.08 -21.32 -11.33
N ASN A 240 12.67 -20.22 -10.86
CA ASN A 240 12.87 -18.96 -11.58
C ASN A 240 11.59 -18.30 -12.13
N GLY A 241 10.40 -18.69 -11.65
CA GLY A 241 9.13 -18.06 -12.04
C GLY A 241 9.00 -16.61 -11.54
N VAL A 242 9.44 -16.33 -10.31
CA VAL A 242 9.58 -15.01 -9.71
C VAL A 242 10.91 -14.97 -8.95
N SER A 243 11.84 -14.14 -9.40
CA SER A 243 13.10 -13.89 -8.68
C SER A 243 13.50 -12.43 -8.84
N PHE A 244 13.61 -11.72 -7.72
CA PHE A 244 14.04 -10.32 -7.72
C PHE A 244 14.64 -9.88 -6.39
N ASN A 245 15.48 -8.86 -6.44
CA ASN A 245 16.00 -8.13 -5.29
C ASN A 245 16.11 -6.66 -5.66
N VAL A 246 15.19 -5.85 -5.14
CA VAL A 246 15.05 -4.45 -5.50
C VAL A 246 15.04 -3.56 -4.27
N TYR A 247 15.44 -2.31 -4.46
CA TYR A 247 15.27 -1.24 -3.48
C TYR A 247 14.43 -0.11 -4.09
N ILE A 248 13.33 0.22 -3.42
CA ILE A 248 12.38 1.25 -3.85
C ILE A 248 12.47 2.44 -2.92
N PHE A 249 12.84 3.60 -3.44
CA PHE A 249 12.93 4.85 -2.70
C PHE A 249 11.54 5.35 -2.27
N ASN A 250 11.44 5.81 -1.03
CA ASN A 250 10.23 6.40 -0.44
C ASN A 250 10.12 7.88 -0.76
N VAL A 251 9.95 8.18 -2.05
CA VAL A 251 9.89 9.54 -2.59
C VAL A 251 8.54 9.79 -3.25
N GLU A 252 8.21 11.05 -3.50
CA GLU A 252 7.02 11.43 -4.26
C GLU A 252 7.37 12.64 -5.13
N LYS A 253 6.93 12.66 -6.39
CA LYS A 253 7.25 13.74 -7.31
C LYS A 253 6.74 15.08 -6.76
N GLY A 254 7.61 16.09 -6.75
CA GLY A 254 7.27 17.43 -6.27
C GLY A 254 7.16 17.54 -4.75
N VAL A 255 7.59 16.54 -3.97
CA VAL A 255 7.52 16.57 -2.52
C VAL A 255 8.91 16.38 -1.91
N LYS A 256 9.29 17.28 -1.00
CA LYS A 256 10.45 17.11 -0.12
C LYS A 256 9.96 16.60 1.23
N ILE A 257 10.35 15.37 1.56
CA ILE A 257 10.01 14.71 2.83
C ILE A 257 11.09 15.02 3.87
N ASN A 258 10.67 15.39 5.07
CA ASN A 258 11.52 15.33 6.25
C ASN A 258 11.41 13.92 6.85
N TYR A 259 12.44 13.10 6.69
CA TYR A 259 12.39 11.70 7.14
C TYR A 259 12.52 11.55 8.67
N SER A 260 13.00 12.59 9.36
CA SER A 260 13.12 12.54 10.82
C SER A 260 11.77 12.43 11.51
N ASP A 261 10.77 13.17 11.02
CA ASP A 261 9.43 13.25 11.62
C ASP A 261 8.28 12.98 10.65
N GLY A 262 8.54 12.91 9.35
CA GLY A 262 7.56 12.67 8.29
C GLY A 262 6.81 13.90 7.78
N THR A 263 7.11 15.11 8.29
CA THR A 263 6.60 16.35 7.71
C THR A 263 7.06 16.53 6.27
N SER A 264 6.37 17.37 5.48
CA SER A 264 6.66 17.52 4.05
C SER A 264 6.43 18.92 3.51
N LEU A 265 7.24 19.30 2.53
CA LEU A 265 7.07 20.49 1.69
C LEU A 265 6.62 20.06 0.30
N VAL A 266 5.52 20.63 -0.18
CA VAL A 266 4.94 20.33 -1.49
C VAL A 266 5.28 21.49 -2.42
N ASN A 267 5.99 21.19 -3.50
CA ASN A 267 6.31 22.14 -4.55
C ASN A 267 5.20 22.07 -5.60
N ASN A 268 4.32 23.07 -5.64
CA ASN A 268 3.17 23.12 -6.53
C ASN A 268 3.52 23.41 -8.01
N ASN A 269 4.79 23.52 -8.36
CA ASN A 269 5.28 23.90 -9.70
C ASN A 269 5.61 22.68 -10.60
N TYR A 270 5.05 21.49 -10.32
CA TYR A 270 5.30 20.24 -11.05
C TYR A 270 4.02 19.58 -11.58
#